data_AF-E6KKA2-F1
#
_entry.id   AF-E6KKA2-F1
#
_cell.length_a   1.000
_cell.length_b   1.000
_cell.length_c   1.000
_cell.angle_alpha   90.00
_cell.angle_beta   90.00
_cell.angle_gamma   90.00
#
_symmetry.space_group_name_H-M   'P 1'
#
loop_
_entity.id
_entity.type
_entity.pdbx_description
1 polymer ?
#
loop_
_entity_poly.entity_id
_entity_poly.type
_entity_poly.pdbx_seq_one_letter_code
_entity_poly.pdbx_strand_id
1 'polypeptide(L)' 'MAKLSISLRSTSVNEAIEKIAHIKEAHPEDVLKIDVTILDDYLLNS' A
#
# COMPACT_ATOMS: atom_id res chain seq x y z
N MET A 1 -2.50 -20.65 -1.36
CA MET A 1 -1.91 -19.32 -1.08
C MET A 1 -2.74 -18.29 -1.81
N ALA A 2 -3.48 -17.45 -1.08
CA ALA A 2 -4.30 -16.41 -1.69
C ALA A 2 -3.42 -15.20 -2.04
N LYS A 3 -3.60 -14.64 -3.23
CA LYS A 3 -2.92 -13.42 -3.66
C LYS A 3 -3.88 -12.26 -3.47
N LEU A 4 -3.63 -11.44 -2.46
CA LEU A 4 -4.39 -10.22 -2.22
C LEU A 4 -3.75 -9.07 -3.00
N SER A 5 -4.50 -8.49 -3.94
CA SER A 5 -4.08 -7.30 -4.70
C SER A 5 -4.89 -6.11 -4.21
N ILE A 6 -4.19 -5.08 -3.70
CA ILE A 6 -4.78 -3.89 -3.11
C ILE A 6 -4.19 -2.64 -3.75
N SER A 7 -5.05 -1.66 -4.04
CA SER A 7 -4.63 -0.33 -4.49
C SER A 7 -4.81 0.65 -3.32
N LEU A 8 -3.72 1.28 -2.91
CA LEU A 8 -3.68 2.22 -1.79
C LEU A 8 -3.39 3.62 -2.32
N ARG A 9 -4.30 4.56 -2.02
CA ARG A 9 -4.05 5.99 -2.20
C ARG A 9 -3.55 6.57 -0.88
N SER A 10 -2.38 7.19 -0.93
CA SER A 10 -1.75 7.87 0.20
C SER A 10 -1.11 9.16 -0.28
N THR A 11 -1.08 10.15 0.60
CA THR A 11 -0.45 11.46 0.35
C THR A 11 1.04 11.47 0.68
N SER A 12 1.51 10.45 1.42
CA SER A 12 2.92 10.26 1.75
C SER A 12 3.29 8.79 1.84
N VAL A 13 4.60 8.52 1.77
CA VAL A 13 5.17 7.18 1.96
C VAL A 13 4.84 6.64 3.35
N ASN A 14 4.97 7.46 4.41
CA ASN A 14 4.68 7.04 5.78
C ASN A 14 3.22 6.60 5.96
N GLU A 15 2.27 7.37 5.40
CA GLU A 15 0.86 7.02 5.44
C GLU A 15 0.59 5.69 4.70
N ALA A 16 1.28 5.43 3.58
CA ALA A 16 1.19 4.15 2.89
C ALA A 16 1.72 2.99 3.74
N ILE A 17 2.86 3.18 4.42
CA ILE A 17 3.48 2.15 5.28
C ILE A 17 2.56 1.79 6.45
N GLU A 18 1.96 2.78 7.13
CA GLU A 18 1.03 2.52 8.24
C GLU A 18 -0.20 1.72 7.81
N LYS A 19 -0.82 2.10 6.68
CA LYS A 19 -1.96 1.38 6.12
C LYS A 19 -1.60 -0.07 5.77
N ILE A 20 -0.40 -0.30 5.23
CA ILE A 20 0.10 -1.64 4.91
C ILE A 20 0.32 -2.47 6.18
N ALA A 21 0.90 -1.88 7.23
CA ALA A 21 1.11 -2.55 8.50
C ALA A 21 -0.22 -3.02 9.10
N HIS A 22 -1.24 -2.16 9.09
CA HIS A 22 -2.58 -2.50 9.58
C HIS A 22 -3.24 -3.64 8.77
N ILE A 23 -3.05 -3.69 7.45
CA ILE A 23 -3.59 -4.77 6.61
C ILE A 23 -2.87 -6.10 6.93
N LYS A 24 -1.56 -6.06 7.16
CA LYS A 24 -0.78 -7.23 7.55
C LYS A 24 -1.18 -7.78 8.92
N GLU A 25 -1.49 -6.92 9.88
CA GLU A 25 -1.98 -7.33 11.20
C GLU A 25 -3.37 -8.00 11.12
N ALA A 26 -4.25 -7.51 10.24
CA ALA A 26 -5.57 -8.09 10.04
C ALA A 26 -5.54 -9.44 9.29
N HIS A 27 -4.53 -9.68 8.46
CA HIS A 27 -4.40 -10.86 7.60
C HIS A 27 -2.99 -11.47 7.67
N PRO A 28 -2.57 -12.03 8.82
CA PRO A 28 -1.19 -12.47 9.05
C PRO A 28 -0.78 -13.71 8.24
N GLU A 29 -1.76 -14.50 7.79
CA GLU A 29 -1.59 -15.78 7.11
C GLU A 29 -1.65 -15.70 5.57
N ASP A 30 -2.01 -14.54 5.05
CA ASP A 30 -1.89 -14.23 3.63
C ASP A 30 -0.53 -13.58 3.36
N VAL A 31 0.31 -14.23 2.54
CA VAL A 31 1.53 -13.62 2.01
C VAL A 31 1.10 -12.48 1.07
N LEU A 32 0.89 -11.30 1.66
CA LEU A 32 0.48 -10.08 1.00
C LEU A 32 1.66 -9.54 0.17
N LYS A 33 1.70 -9.88 -1.11
CA LYS A 33 2.51 -9.14 -2.08
C LYS A 33 1.77 -7.85 -2.40
N ILE A 34 2.23 -6.74 -1.82
CA ILE A 34 1.63 -5.42 -2.00
C ILE A 34 2.47 -4.65 -3.01
N ASP A 35 1.92 -4.45 -4.21
CA ASP A 35 2.49 -3.56 -5.20
C ASP A 35 2.00 -2.13 -4.91
N VAL A 36 2.85 -1.29 -4.33
CA VAL A 36 2.52 0.10 -3.97
C VAL A 36 2.90 1.02 -5.13
N THR A 37 1.92 1.73 -5.68
CA THR A 37 2.16 2.83 -6.62
C THR A 37 1.82 4.14 -5.92
N ILE A 38 2.85 4.93 -5.58
CA ILE A 38 2.67 6.26 -4.98
C ILE A 38 2.52 7.26 -6.13
N LEU A 39 1.32 7.78 -6.28
CA LEU A 39 1.03 8.90 -7.18
C LEU A 39 1.27 10.18 -6.39
N ASP A 40 2.43 10.78 -6.59
CA ASP A 40 2.72 12.10 -6.05
C ASP A 40 2.16 13.15 -7.02
N ASP A 41 1.11 13.86 -6.61
CA ASP A 41 0.48 14.92 -7.42
C ASP A 41 1.45 16.10 -7.69
N TYR A 42 2.60 16.21 -6.99
CA TYR A 42 3.66 17.18 -7.31
C TYR A 42 4.54 16.76 -8.49
N LEU A 43 4.65 15.46 -8.80
CA LEU A 43 5.45 14.98 -9.93
C LEU A 43 4.70 15.08 -11.27
N LEU A 44 3.37 15.24 -11.23
CA LEU A 44 2.52 15.38 -12.42
C LEU A 44 2.53 16.81 -13.02
N ASN A 45 3.14 17.78 -12.32
CA ASN A 45 3.21 19.18 -12.75
C ASN A 45 4.62 19.65 -13.15
N SER A 46 5.54 18.73 -13.47
CA SER A 46 6.88 19.10 -13.97
C SER A 46 6.96 19.24 -15.48
#